data_AF-A0A1V4RJY7-F1
#
_entry.id   AF-A0A1V4RJY7-F1
#
_cell.length_a   1.000
_cell.length_b   1.000
_cell.length_c   1.000
_cell.angle_alpha   90.00
_cell.angle_beta   90.00
_cell.angle_gamma   90.00
#
_symmetry.space_group_name_H-M   'P 1'
#
loop_
_entity.id
_entity.type
_entity.pdbx_description
1 polymer ?
#
loop_
_entity_poly.entity_id
_entity_poly.type
_entity_poly.pdbx_seq_one_letter_code
_entity_poly.pdbx_strand_id
1 'polypeptide(L)'
;MSFKEDVRFAGDDPSLYGLSAGEGRDGSEMKRKLLSTAVKVIPELFPALSPVMVSVSRAVTGRPFELFVFSDASPKAYCLGNSAEDPTVLVSSGLIERFGPQEMAFVLGHELGHALFSHNSYPDPDDAEDPLEKLKTLALWRAREITADRAGLAATGDTGAAFRAMMKVASGLSDKFIRFDVTAFLDQVKDLEKAGPSPSFLLSTHPFVTARIRALLWFQMSEPWYSIRKIRGNPTYTKVQLEKKIKKEIL
;
A
#
# COMPACT_ATOMS: atom_id res chain seq x y z
N MET A 1 20.71 6.66 3.57
CA MET A 1 19.66 5.85 4.21
C MET A 1 19.46 4.60 3.38
N SER A 2 19.07 3.51 4.03
CA SER A 2 18.61 2.31 3.36
C SER A 2 17.21 2.52 2.77
N PHE A 3 16.85 1.77 1.73
CA PHE A 3 15.52 1.83 1.12
C PHE A 3 14.38 1.71 2.16
N LYS A 4 14.52 0.79 3.12
CA LYS A 4 13.52 0.61 4.18
C LYS A 4 13.33 1.86 5.05
N GLU A 5 14.42 2.55 5.38
CA GLU A 5 14.36 3.78 6.18
C GLU A 5 13.70 4.93 5.43
N ASP A 6 13.92 5.04 4.12
CA ASP A 6 13.32 6.09 3.30
C ASP A 6 11.83 5.82 3.01
N VAL A 7 11.43 4.56 2.94
CA VAL A 7 10.03 4.16 2.69
C VAL A 7 9.19 4.18 3.97
N ARG A 8 9.70 3.74 5.12
CA ARG A 8 8.89 3.58 6.34
C ARG A 8 8.32 4.92 6.82
N PHE A 9 7.01 4.96 7.03
CA PHE A 9 6.34 6.06 7.72
C PHE A 9 6.67 6.00 9.22
N ALA A 10 6.97 7.13 9.86
CA ALA A 10 7.42 7.13 11.25
C ALA A 10 6.34 6.67 12.24
N GLY A 11 5.06 6.80 11.89
CA GLY A 11 3.95 6.30 12.72
C GLY A 11 3.67 4.81 12.56
N ASP A 12 4.33 4.14 11.61
CA ASP A 12 4.25 2.70 11.37
C ASP A 12 5.27 1.97 12.27
N ASP A 13 5.02 2.03 13.57
CA ASP A 13 5.81 1.40 14.62
C ASP A 13 4.89 1.02 15.79
N PRO A 14 4.69 -0.28 16.08
CA PRO A 14 3.84 -0.74 17.17
C PRO A 14 4.23 -0.17 18.54
N SER A 15 5.52 0.08 18.78
CA SER A 15 6.02 0.56 20.06
C SER A 15 5.50 1.95 20.43
N LEU A 16 5.18 2.79 19.43
CA LEU A 16 4.58 4.11 19.64
C LEU A 16 3.20 4.05 20.27
N TYR A 17 2.55 2.89 20.21
CA TYR A 17 1.21 2.65 20.75
C TYR A 17 1.23 1.76 22.00
N GLY A 18 2.40 1.30 22.44
CA GLY A 18 2.54 0.30 23.50
C GLY A 18 2.09 -1.10 23.06
N LEU A 19 2.14 -1.38 21.75
CA LEU A 19 1.81 -2.67 21.15
C LEU A 19 3.09 -3.42 20.77
N SER A 20 3.00 -4.74 20.67
CA SER A 20 4.07 -5.59 20.15
C SER A 20 3.65 -6.28 18.85
N ALA A 21 4.61 -6.54 17.98
CA ALA A 21 4.40 -7.45 16.86
C ALA A 21 4.45 -8.90 17.38
N GLY A 22 3.47 -9.71 17.00
CA GLY A 22 3.39 -11.13 17.38
C GLY A 22 4.08 -12.05 16.38
N GLU A 23 3.86 -13.36 16.55
CA GLU A 23 4.10 -14.30 15.46
C GLU A 23 3.07 -14.01 14.36
N GLY A 24 3.54 -13.72 13.14
CA GLY A 24 2.63 -13.43 12.04
C GLY A 24 1.68 -14.60 11.78
N ARG A 25 0.48 -14.32 11.28
CA ARG A 25 -0.54 -15.37 11.09
C ARG A 25 -0.02 -16.50 10.21
N ASP A 26 -0.28 -17.75 10.59
CA ASP A 26 0.01 -18.88 9.71
C ASP A 26 -0.93 -18.84 8.50
N GLY A 27 -0.43 -18.27 7.41
CA GLY A 27 -1.14 -18.22 6.13
C GLY A 27 -1.10 -19.53 5.35
N SER A 28 -0.54 -20.63 5.89
CA SER A 28 -0.28 -21.86 5.13
C SER A 28 -1.56 -22.52 4.60
N GLU A 29 -2.64 -22.55 5.37
CA GLU A 29 -3.92 -23.12 4.94
C GLU A 29 -4.61 -22.25 3.89
N MET A 30 -4.62 -20.93 4.11
CA MET A 30 -5.15 -19.98 3.11
C MET A 30 -4.32 -20.01 1.82
N LYS A 31 -2.98 -20.10 1.93
CA LYS A 31 -2.08 -20.31 0.80
C LYS A 31 -2.44 -21.60 0.07
N ARG A 32 -2.59 -22.75 0.76
CA ARG A 32 -3.00 -24.03 0.14
C ARG A 32 -4.34 -23.94 -0.59
N LYS A 33 -5.35 -23.36 0.05
CA LYS A 33 -6.68 -23.19 -0.55
C LYS A 33 -6.62 -22.32 -1.80
N LEU A 34 -5.93 -21.19 -1.73
CA LEU A 34 -5.76 -20.29 -2.87
C LEU A 34 -4.94 -20.96 -3.99
N LEU A 35 -3.84 -21.64 -3.66
CA LEU A 35 -3.01 -22.39 -4.61
C LEU A 35 -3.78 -23.49 -5.34
N SER A 36 -4.83 -24.06 -4.74
CA SER A 36 -5.65 -25.08 -5.40
C SER A 36 -6.54 -24.55 -6.53
N THR A 37 -6.83 -23.25 -6.54
CA THR A 37 -7.77 -22.62 -7.48
C THR A 37 -7.20 -21.44 -8.26
N ALA A 38 -6.03 -20.93 -7.86
CA ALA A 38 -5.38 -19.78 -8.48
C ALA A 38 -4.34 -20.21 -9.52
N VAL A 39 -4.13 -19.38 -10.53
CA VAL A 39 -3.15 -19.62 -11.60
C VAL A 39 -1.87 -18.86 -11.30
N LYS A 40 -0.72 -19.56 -11.29
CA LYS A 40 0.58 -18.93 -11.09
C LYS A 40 0.94 -18.04 -12.28
N VAL A 41 1.41 -16.83 -12.00
CA VAL A 41 1.95 -15.93 -13.02
C VAL A 41 3.37 -16.36 -13.37
N ILE A 42 3.51 -16.97 -14.54
CA ILE A 42 4.78 -17.34 -15.16
C ILE A 42 4.86 -16.74 -16.58
N PRO A 43 6.06 -16.51 -17.12
CA PRO A 43 6.24 -15.88 -18.44
C PRO A 43 5.46 -16.55 -19.57
N GLU A 44 5.30 -17.87 -19.52
CA GLU A 44 4.61 -18.67 -20.52
C GLU A 44 3.10 -18.44 -20.54
N LEU A 45 2.50 -18.14 -19.38
CA LEU A 45 1.05 -17.93 -19.23
C LEU A 45 0.67 -16.44 -19.22
N PHE A 46 1.53 -15.58 -18.69
CA PHE A 46 1.27 -14.15 -18.49
C PHE A 46 2.44 -13.27 -18.94
N PRO A 47 2.79 -13.29 -20.24
CA PRO A 47 3.98 -12.60 -20.76
C PRO A 47 3.97 -11.08 -20.54
N ALA A 48 2.79 -10.47 -20.38
CA ALA A 48 2.65 -9.04 -20.08
C ALA A 48 2.91 -8.68 -18.61
N LEU A 49 2.67 -9.59 -17.67
CA LEU A 49 2.82 -9.32 -16.22
C LEU A 49 4.22 -9.65 -15.70
N SER A 50 4.90 -10.63 -16.28
CA SER A 50 6.24 -11.03 -15.82
C SER A 50 7.27 -9.89 -15.83
N PRO A 51 7.33 -9.00 -16.84
CA PRO A 51 8.22 -7.83 -16.78
C PRO A 51 7.90 -6.88 -15.62
N VAL A 52 6.61 -6.73 -15.29
CA VAL A 52 6.16 -5.91 -14.15
C VAL A 52 6.69 -6.52 -12.84
N MET A 53 6.56 -7.83 -12.64
CA MET A 53 7.10 -8.52 -11.46
C MET A 53 8.62 -8.33 -11.32
N VAL A 54 9.36 -8.41 -12.41
CA VAL A 54 10.82 -8.18 -12.40
C VAL A 54 11.15 -6.72 -12.04
N SER A 55 10.40 -5.76 -12.53
CA SER A 55 10.58 -4.35 -12.16
C SER A 55 10.29 -4.11 -10.68
N VAL A 56 9.17 -4.63 -10.18
CA VAL A 56 8.72 -4.46 -8.79
C VAL A 56 9.68 -5.12 -7.81
N SER A 57 10.12 -6.35 -8.08
CA SER A 57 11.09 -7.06 -7.24
C SER A 57 12.39 -6.26 -7.10
N ARG A 58 12.93 -5.73 -8.20
CA ARG A 58 14.15 -4.88 -8.17
C ARG A 58 13.95 -3.60 -7.37
N ALA A 59 12.77 -3.00 -7.44
CA ALA A 59 12.49 -1.71 -6.81
C ALA A 59 12.23 -1.81 -5.29
N VAL A 60 11.61 -2.91 -4.81
CA VAL A 60 11.10 -2.98 -3.43
C VAL A 60 11.90 -3.95 -2.55
N THR A 61 12.07 -5.20 -2.98
CA THR A 61 12.62 -6.27 -2.14
C THR A 61 14.04 -6.67 -2.53
N GLY A 62 14.45 -6.38 -3.76
CA GLY A 62 15.68 -6.92 -4.37
C GLY A 62 15.65 -8.43 -4.60
N ARG A 63 14.49 -9.08 -4.43
CA ARG A 63 14.32 -10.54 -4.49
C ARG A 63 13.07 -10.93 -5.27
N PRO A 64 13.07 -12.09 -5.97
CA PRO A 64 11.87 -12.61 -6.60
C PRO A 64 10.73 -12.80 -5.59
N PHE A 65 9.50 -12.81 -6.10
CA PHE A 65 8.29 -13.11 -5.34
C PHE A 65 7.35 -13.93 -6.22
N GLU A 66 6.45 -14.68 -5.60
CA GLU A 66 5.41 -15.40 -6.33
C GLU A 66 4.19 -14.52 -6.55
N LEU A 67 3.57 -14.61 -7.73
CA LEU A 67 2.31 -13.94 -8.04
C LEU A 67 1.30 -14.97 -8.54
N PHE A 68 0.08 -14.91 -8.01
CA PHE A 68 -1.03 -15.77 -8.41
C PHE A 68 -2.26 -14.96 -8.78
N VAL A 69 -3.02 -15.45 -9.75
CA VAL A 69 -4.30 -14.87 -10.18
C VAL A 69 -5.45 -15.74 -9.68
N PHE A 70 -6.41 -15.15 -8.99
CA PHE A 70 -7.64 -15.82 -8.59
C PHE A 70 -8.87 -15.17 -9.24
N SER A 71 -9.92 -15.97 -9.45
CA SER A 71 -11.16 -15.51 -10.06
C SER A 71 -11.98 -14.67 -9.07
N ASP A 72 -12.02 -13.36 -9.28
CA ASP A 72 -12.90 -12.43 -8.58
C ASP A 72 -13.08 -11.19 -9.46
N ALA A 73 -14.33 -10.75 -9.66
CA ALA A 73 -14.62 -9.58 -10.46
C ALA A 73 -14.25 -8.27 -9.74
N SER A 74 -14.15 -8.25 -8.42
CA SER A 74 -13.73 -7.07 -7.65
C SER A 74 -12.20 -6.92 -7.65
N PRO A 75 -11.66 -5.70 -7.86
CA PRO A 75 -10.22 -5.49 -7.87
C PRO A 75 -9.63 -5.61 -6.47
N LYS A 76 -9.03 -6.77 -6.18
CA LYS A 76 -8.40 -7.12 -4.91
C LYS A 76 -6.97 -7.61 -5.12
N ALA A 77 -6.12 -7.34 -4.13
CA ALA A 77 -4.79 -7.91 -3.99
C ALA A 77 -4.52 -8.26 -2.52
N TYR A 78 -3.63 -9.23 -2.30
CA TYR A 78 -3.22 -9.66 -0.96
C TYR A 78 -1.76 -10.11 -0.97
N CYS A 79 -1.04 -9.86 0.12
CA CYS A 79 0.27 -10.43 0.38
C CYS A 79 0.20 -11.51 1.47
N LEU A 80 0.57 -12.74 1.12
CA LEU A 80 0.78 -13.83 2.06
C LEU A 80 2.26 -13.92 2.45
N GLY A 81 2.48 -14.30 3.70
CA GLY A 81 3.81 -14.47 4.29
C GLY A 81 4.09 -13.46 5.38
N ASN A 82 4.89 -13.88 6.36
CA ASN A 82 5.24 -13.07 7.53
C ASN A 82 6.60 -12.38 7.38
N SER A 83 7.31 -12.67 6.28
CA SER A 83 8.61 -12.08 5.99
C SER A 83 8.77 -11.75 4.51
N ALA A 84 9.73 -10.86 4.25
CA ALA A 84 10.17 -10.50 2.91
C ALA A 84 11.00 -11.59 2.20
N GLU A 85 11.20 -12.76 2.81
CA GLU A 85 12.10 -13.78 2.27
C GLU A 85 11.48 -14.56 1.11
N ASP A 86 10.20 -14.90 1.21
CA ASP A 86 9.44 -15.57 0.14
C ASP A 86 7.99 -15.03 0.05
N PRO A 87 7.82 -13.75 -0.33
CA PRO A 87 6.50 -13.14 -0.39
C PRO A 87 5.68 -13.76 -1.53
N THR A 88 4.42 -14.07 -1.22
CA THR A 88 3.46 -14.56 -2.21
C THR A 88 2.33 -13.54 -2.35
N VAL A 89 2.19 -12.94 -3.52
CA VAL A 89 1.14 -11.97 -3.81
C VAL A 89 0.02 -12.66 -4.59
N LEU A 90 -1.23 -12.32 -4.27
CA LEU A 90 -2.40 -12.72 -5.03
C LEU A 90 -3.08 -11.49 -5.60
N VAL A 91 -3.55 -11.60 -6.83
CA VAL A 91 -4.36 -10.57 -7.49
C VAL A 91 -5.60 -11.19 -8.10
N SER A 92 -6.71 -10.49 -8.01
CA SER A 92 -7.96 -10.88 -8.66
C SER A 92 -7.90 -10.68 -10.18
N SER A 93 -8.69 -11.46 -10.93
CA SER A 93 -8.92 -11.24 -12.36
C SER A 93 -9.44 -9.83 -12.65
N GLY A 94 -10.35 -9.31 -11.82
CA GLY A 94 -10.88 -7.96 -11.97
C GLY A 94 -9.82 -6.86 -11.81
N LEU A 95 -8.74 -7.10 -11.07
CA LEU A 95 -7.63 -6.16 -11.00
C LEU A 95 -6.83 -6.20 -12.31
N ILE A 96 -6.50 -7.38 -12.82
CA ILE A 96 -5.78 -7.53 -14.11
C ILE A 96 -6.54 -6.91 -15.28
N GLU A 97 -7.85 -7.09 -15.34
CA GLU A 97 -8.68 -6.57 -16.43
C GLU A 97 -8.76 -5.03 -16.49
N ARG A 98 -8.48 -4.35 -15.37
CA ARG A 98 -8.71 -2.90 -15.24
C ARG A 98 -7.43 -2.08 -15.09
N PHE A 99 -6.30 -2.70 -14.74
CA PHE A 99 -5.07 -2.01 -14.35
C PHE A 99 -3.98 -2.20 -15.40
N GLY A 100 -3.39 -1.09 -15.84
CA GLY A 100 -2.24 -1.10 -16.74
C GLY A 100 -0.94 -1.49 -16.02
N PRO A 101 0.16 -1.72 -16.75
CA PRO A 101 1.42 -2.21 -16.18
C PRO A 101 2.00 -1.37 -15.03
N GLN A 102 1.89 -0.05 -15.11
CA GLN A 102 2.40 0.86 -14.06
C GLN A 102 1.48 0.88 -12.83
N GLU A 103 0.18 0.76 -13.02
CA GLU A 103 -0.80 0.68 -11.93
C GLU A 103 -0.67 -0.69 -11.22
N MET A 104 -0.45 -1.76 -11.98
CA MET A 104 -0.06 -3.07 -11.44
C MET A 104 1.24 -2.97 -10.63
N ALA A 105 2.26 -2.26 -11.13
CA ALA A 105 3.51 -2.08 -10.39
C ALA A 105 3.29 -1.42 -9.03
N PHE A 106 2.41 -0.40 -8.97
CA PHE A 106 2.01 0.24 -7.72
C PHE A 106 1.34 -0.75 -6.76
N VAL A 107 0.31 -1.48 -7.21
CA VAL A 107 -0.42 -2.46 -6.38
C VAL A 107 0.53 -3.55 -5.86
N LEU A 108 1.34 -4.14 -6.73
CA LEU A 108 2.28 -5.18 -6.32
C LEU A 108 3.35 -4.66 -5.36
N GLY A 109 3.86 -3.44 -5.60
CA GLY A 109 4.81 -2.80 -4.69
C GLY A 109 4.21 -2.48 -3.33
N HIS A 110 2.92 -2.13 -3.28
CA HIS A 110 2.17 -1.91 -2.05
C HIS A 110 2.06 -3.21 -1.24
N GLU A 111 1.62 -4.31 -1.87
CA GLU A 111 1.55 -5.64 -1.22
C GLU A 111 2.92 -6.11 -0.72
N LEU A 112 3.98 -5.95 -1.52
CA LEU A 112 5.33 -6.27 -1.08
C LEU A 112 5.82 -5.36 0.04
N GLY A 113 5.31 -4.12 0.13
CA GLY A 113 5.52 -3.25 1.29
C GLY A 113 5.03 -3.91 2.58
N HIS A 114 3.84 -4.51 2.58
CA HIS A 114 3.34 -5.25 3.75
C HIS A 114 4.26 -6.40 4.16
N ALA A 115 4.77 -7.19 3.20
CA ALA A 115 5.74 -8.23 3.51
C ALA A 115 7.10 -7.68 3.99
N LEU A 116 7.57 -6.58 3.38
CA LEU A 116 8.89 -6.00 3.66
C LEU A 116 9.03 -5.49 5.10
N PHE A 117 7.92 -4.99 5.65
CA PHE A 117 7.80 -4.43 7.00
C PHE A 117 7.05 -5.37 7.96
N SER A 118 6.80 -6.62 7.54
CA SER A 118 6.11 -7.65 8.34
C SER A 118 4.78 -7.17 8.92
N HIS A 119 3.99 -6.40 8.19
CA HIS A 119 2.71 -5.87 8.69
C HIS A 119 1.69 -6.95 9.10
N ASN A 120 1.88 -8.20 8.64
CA ASN A 120 1.08 -9.36 9.03
C ASN A 120 1.34 -9.85 10.47
N SER A 121 2.39 -9.36 11.13
CA SER A 121 2.65 -9.62 12.55
C SER A 121 2.07 -8.56 13.48
N TYR A 122 1.44 -7.51 12.95
CA TYR A 122 0.78 -6.51 13.78
C TYR A 122 -0.50 -7.10 14.41
N PRO A 123 -0.88 -6.67 15.62
CA PRO A 123 -2.09 -7.13 16.29
C PRO A 123 -3.34 -6.82 15.47
N ASP A 124 -4.38 -7.67 15.55
CA ASP A 124 -5.68 -7.40 14.94
C ASP A 124 -6.51 -6.45 15.82
N PRO A 125 -7.15 -5.40 15.27
CA PRO A 125 -8.14 -4.61 15.99
C PRO A 125 -9.31 -5.42 16.57
N ASP A 126 -9.61 -6.58 16.00
CA ASP A 126 -10.69 -7.45 16.48
C ASP A 126 -10.26 -8.36 17.63
N ASP A 127 -8.95 -8.51 17.87
CA ASP A 127 -8.38 -9.27 18.99
C ASP A 127 -8.09 -8.39 20.23
N ALA A 128 -8.31 -7.07 20.14
CA ALA A 128 -8.01 -6.12 21.22
C ALA A 128 -8.85 -6.37 22.50
N GLU A 129 -8.23 -6.26 23.68
CA GLU A 129 -8.89 -6.53 24.96
C GLU A 129 -9.83 -5.41 25.39
N ASP A 130 -9.51 -4.16 25.00
CA ASP A 130 -10.28 -2.98 25.37
C ASP A 130 -10.42 -1.93 24.23
N PRO A 131 -11.38 -0.98 24.34
CA PRO A 131 -11.61 0.02 23.29
C PRO A 131 -10.40 0.94 23.00
N LEU A 132 -9.58 1.25 24.00
CA LEU A 132 -8.38 2.08 23.82
C LEU A 132 -7.30 1.31 23.05
N GLU A 133 -7.11 0.03 23.36
CA GLU A 133 -6.24 -0.86 22.59
C GLU A 133 -6.74 -0.98 21.14
N LYS A 134 -8.05 -1.18 20.92
CA LYS A 134 -8.62 -1.22 19.56
C LYS A 134 -8.32 0.05 18.77
N LEU A 135 -8.49 1.23 19.37
CA LEU A 135 -8.20 2.51 18.72
C LEU A 135 -6.70 2.69 18.40
N LYS A 136 -5.82 2.24 19.29
CA LYS A 136 -4.37 2.23 19.08
C LYS A 136 -3.98 1.31 17.92
N THR A 137 -4.53 0.09 17.89
CA THR A 137 -4.29 -0.87 16.81
C THR A 137 -4.83 -0.36 15.47
N LEU A 138 -5.99 0.30 15.45
CA LEU A 138 -6.51 0.96 14.24
C LEU A 138 -5.64 2.14 13.78
N ALA A 139 -5.05 2.92 14.69
CA ALA A 139 -4.09 3.95 14.34
C ALA A 139 -2.82 3.36 13.69
N LEU A 140 -2.31 2.24 14.25
CA LEU A 140 -1.20 1.49 13.68
C LEU A 140 -1.54 0.92 12.29
N TRP A 141 -2.74 0.33 12.12
CA TRP A 141 -3.21 -0.19 10.84
C TRP A 141 -3.32 0.90 9.77
N ARG A 142 -3.77 2.10 10.15
CA ARG A 142 -3.78 3.24 9.22
C ARG A 142 -2.38 3.72 8.87
N ALA A 143 -1.45 3.72 9.83
CA ALA A 143 -0.08 4.12 9.60
C ALA A 143 0.68 3.18 8.64
N ARG A 144 0.49 1.86 8.76
CA ARG A 144 1.15 0.88 7.88
C ARG A 144 0.75 1.03 6.40
N GLU A 145 -0.46 1.50 6.11
CA GLU A 145 -0.92 1.76 4.75
C GLU A 145 -0.08 2.85 4.07
N ILE A 146 0.37 3.86 4.82
CA ILE A 146 1.24 4.91 4.28
C ILE A 146 2.61 4.34 3.92
N THR A 147 3.17 3.46 4.75
CA THR A 147 4.42 2.75 4.43
C THR A 147 4.25 1.90 3.16
N ALA A 148 3.16 1.14 3.06
CA ALA A 148 2.87 0.32 1.89
C ALA A 148 2.65 1.16 0.62
N ASP A 149 1.93 2.28 0.71
CA ASP A 149 1.77 3.22 -0.41
C ASP A 149 3.10 3.77 -0.91
N ARG A 150 4.02 4.12 -0.01
CA ARG A 150 5.36 4.59 -0.38
C ARG A 150 6.16 3.49 -1.10
N ALA A 151 6.04 2.23 -0.67
CA ALA A 151 6.63 1.09 -1.37
C ALA A 151 6.02 0.89 -2.77
N GLY A 152 4.69 1.00 -2.88
CA GLY A 152 3.97 1.01 -4.15
C GLY A 152 4.46 2.11 -5.09
N LEU A 153 4.58 3.35 -4.59
CA LEU A 153 5.08 4.47 -5.39
C LEU A 153 6.53 4.24 -5.82
N ALA A 154 7.39 3.69 -4.95
CA ALA A 154 8.76 3.35 -5.31
C ALA A 154 8.82 2.30 -6.43
N ALA A 155 7.90 1.34 -6.43
CA ALA A 155 7.80 0.29 -7.45
C ALA A 155 7.38 0.83 -8.82
N THR A 156 6.37 1.69 -8.91
CA THR A 156 5.96 2.28 -10.19
C THR A 156 6.87 3.42 -10.63
N GLY A 157 7.37 4.24 -9.70
CA GLY A 157 8.12 5.45 -10.02
C GLY A 157 7.28 6.59 -10.63
N ASP A 158 5.96 6.39 -10.78
CA ASP A 158 5.01 7.31 -11.42
C ASP A 158 3.84 7.60 -10.46
N THR A 159 3.80 8.82 -9.93
CA THR A 159 2.73 9.28 -9.03
C THR A 159 1.38 9.36 -9.71
N GLY A 160 1.33 9.61 -11.02
CA GLY A 160 0.09 9.57 -11.80
C GLY A 160 -0.46 8.15 -11.89
N ALA A 161 0.39 7.15 -12.11
CA ALA A 161 0.00 5.74 -12.08
C ALA A 161 -0.47 5.30 -10.69
N ALA A 162 0.22 5.72 -9.62
CA ALA A 162 -0.22 5.47 -8.26
C ALA A 162 -1.61 6.06 -7.99
N PHE A 163 -1.84 7.32 -8.37
CA PHE A 163 -3.16 7.97 -8.26
C PHE A 163 -4.25 7.21 -9.01
N ARG A 164 -4.02 6.83 -10.27
CA ARG A 164 -4.98 6.04 -11.06
C ARG A 164 -5.27 4.70 -10.40
N ALA A 165 -4.25 3.98 -9.96
CA ALA A 165 -4.41 2.70 -9.28
C ALA A 165 -5.31 2.82 -8.04
N MET A 166 -5.04 3.81 -7.17
CA MET A 166 -5.86 4.05 -5.97
C MET A 166 -7.31 4.41 -6.31
N MET A 167 -7.53 5.23 -7.34
CA MET A 167 -8.87 5.57 -7.82
C MET A 167 -9.63 4.36 -8.37
N LYS A 168 -8.95 3.49 -9.12
CA LYS A 168 -9.53 2.25 -9.65
C LYS A 168 -9.86 1.24 -8.54
N VAL A 169 -9.01 1.14 -7.51
CA VAL A 169 -9.31 0.31 -6.32
C VAL A 169 -10.53 0.87 -5.59
N ALA A 170 -10.58 2.18 -5.36
CA ALA A 170 -11.66 2.82 -4.61
C ALA A 170 -13.02 2.76 -5.34
N SER A 171 -13.03 2.88 -6.67
CA SER A 171 -14.26 2.94 -7.48
C SER A 171 -14.67 1.61 -8.10
N GLY A 172 -13.73 0.67 -8.28
CA GLY A 172 -13.94 -0.54 -9.06
C GLY A 172 -14.02 -0.33 -10.58
N LEU A 173 -13.80 0.89 -11.08
CA LEU A 173 -13.98 1.26 -12.49
C LEU A 173 -12.63 1.29 -13.23
N SER A 174 -12.68 1.06 -14.55
CA SER A 174 -11.53 1.22 -15.45
C SER A 174 -11.49 2.62 -16.07
N ASP A 175 -10.45 2.88 -16.87
CA ASP A 175 -10.24 4.14 -17.61
C ASP A 175 -11.41 4.51 -18.54
N LYS A 176 -12.27 3.54 -18.85
CA LYS A 176 -13.47 3.75 -19.67
C LYS A 176 -14.48 4.69 -19.03
N PHE A 177 -14.54 4.75 -17.71
CA PHE A 177 -15.59 5.46 -16.97
C PHE A 177 -15.09 6.64 -16.15
N ILE A 178 -13.78 6.70 -15.87
CA ILE A 178 -13.18 7.71 -15.00
C ILE A 178 -12.17 8.53 -15.79
N ARG A 179 -12.33 9.85 -15.73
CA ARG A 179 -11.25 10.79 -16.03
C ARG A 179 -10.47 11.08 -14.77
N PHE A 180 -9.18 10.78 -14.79
CA PHE A 180 -8.30 10.95 -13.63
C PHE A 180 -7.81 12.39 -13.53
N ASP A 181 -8.49 13.17 -12.69
CA ASP A 181 -8.11 14.54 -12.36
C ASP A 181 -7.78 14.64 -10.87
N VAL A 182 -6.49 14.77 -10.56
CA VAL A 182 -6.01 14.84 -9.18
C VAL A 182 -6.51 16.10 -8.47
N THR A 183 -6.65 17.23 -9.17
CA THR A 183 -7.11 18.48 -8.59
C THR A 183 -8.57 18.37 -8.21
N ALA A 184 -9.41 17.90 -9.13
CA ALA A 184 -10.85 17.70 -8.87
C ALA A 184 -11.08 16.66 -7.76
N PHE A 185 -10.25 15.63 -7.68
CA PHE A 185 -10.33 14.66 -6.59
C PHE A 185 -9.92 15.26 -5.24
N LEU A 186 -8.84 16.04 -5.20
CA LEU A 186 -8.41 16.73 -3.97
C LEU A 186 -9.39 17.80 -3.51
N ASP A 187 -10.19 18.39 -4.40
CA ASP A 187 -11.28 19.28 -4.00
C ASP A 187 -12.35 18.57 -3.17
N GLN A 188 -12.54 17.25 -3.30
CA GLN A 188 -13.42 16.46 -2.42
C GLN A 188 -12.96 16.48 -0.96
N VAL A 189 -11.68 16.74 -0.68
CA VAL A 189 -11.17 16.91 0.69
C VAL A 189 -11.87 18.07 1.38
N LYS A 190 -12.14 19.17 0.64
CA LYS A 190 -12.84 20.33 1.20
C LYS A 190 -14.26 19.98 1.61
N ASP A 191 -14.91 19.07 0.88
CA ASP A 191 -16.26 18.63 1.22
C ASP A 191 -16.26 17.69 2.44
N LEU A 192 -15.22 16.85 2.58
CA LEU A 192 -15.01 16.06 3.80
C LEU A 192 -14.73 16.95 5.02
N GLU A 193 -13.90 17.98 4.86
CA GLU A 193 -13.62 18.96 5.93
C GLU A 193 -14.90 19.70 6.36
N LYS A 194 -15.77 20.08 5.41
CA LYS A 194 -17.07 20.68 5.71
C LYS A 194 -18.04 19.71 6.40
N ALA A 195 -18.00 18.43 6.04
CA ALA A 195 -18.85 17.41 6.65
C ALA A 195 -18.51 17.15 8.12
N GLY A 196 -17.30 17.53 8.56
CA GLY A 196 -16.86 17.44 9.94
C GLY A 196 -16.34 16.05 10.33
N PRO A 197 -15.85 15.89 11.58
CA PRO A 197 -15.30 14.63 12.04
C PRO A 197 -16.40 13.58 12.22
N SER A 198 -16.16 12.36 11.74
CA SER A 198 -17.03 11.20 12.01
C SER A 198 -16.30 10.19 12.90
N PRO A 199 -16.93 9.71 14.00
CA PRO A 199 -16.40 8.61 14.80
C PRO A 199 -16.12 7.34 13.99
N SER A 200 -16.87 7.10 12.92
CA SER A 200 -16.67 5.95 12.02
C SER A 200 -15.28 5.95 11.38
N PHE A 201 -14.63 7.11 11.26
CA PHE A 201 -13.27 7.22 10.71
C PHE A 201 -12.20 6.74 11.69
N LEU A 202 -12.42 6.92 12.99
CA LEU A 202 -11.54 6.38 14.03
C LEU A 202 -11.62 4.86 14.09
N LEU A 203 -12.75 4.30 13.68
CA LEU A 203 -13.02 2.86 13.63
C LEU A 203 -12.60 2.20 12.31
N SER A 204 -12.08 2.96 11.34
CA SER A 204 -11.64 2.43 10.04
C SER A 204 -10.25 1.79 10.12
N THR A 205 -10.09 0.64 9.47
CA THR A 205 -8.81 -0.06 9.32
C THR A 205 -7.86 0.62 8.33
N HIS A 206 -8.40 1.43 7.41
CA HIS A 206 -7.63 2.11 6.37
C HIS A 206 -7.86 3.64 6.43
N PRO A 207 -6.83 4.46 6.14
CA PRO A 207 -7.03 5.89 5.99
C PRO A 207 -7.87 6.17 4.74
N PHE A 208 -8.47 7.35 4.67
CA PHE A 208 -9.17 7.78 3.47
C PHE A 208 -8.25 7.77 2.25
N VAL A 209 -8.83 7.39 1.11
CA VAL A 209 -8.14 7.42 -0.18
C VAL A 209 -7.56 8.81 -0.49
N THR A 210 -8.27 9.88 -0.11
CA THR A 210 -7.79 11.27 -0.24
C THR A 210 -6.55 11.57 0.62
N ALA A 211 -6.55 11.16 1.89
CA ALA A 211 -5.42 11.34 2.79
C ALA A 211 -4.17 10.58 2.30
N ARG A 212 -4.38 9.34 1.83
CA ARG A 212 -3.32 8.50 1.24
C ARG A 212 -2.72 9.11 -0.03
N ILE A 213 -3.57 9.62 -0.94
CA ILE A 213 -3.10 10.32 -2.16
C ILE A 213 -2.31 11.58 -1.80
N ARG A 214 -2.79 12.40 -0.86
CA ARG A 214 -2.05 13.59 -0.38
C ARG A 214 -0.68 13.19 0.20
N ALA A 215 -0.64 12.12 1.00
CA ALA A 215 0.61 11.61 1.56
C ALA A 215 1.61 11.21 0.46
N LEU A 216 1.15 10.56 -0.61
CA LEU A 216 2.00 10.24 -1.78
C LEU A 216 2.50 11.48 -2.52
N LEU A 217 1.63 12.47 -2.72
CA LEU A 217 2.01 13.74 -3.37
C LEU A 217 3.05 14.51 -2.56
N TRP A 218 3.00 14.45 -1.22
CA TRP A 218 4.06 15.03 -0.39
C TRP A 218 5.31 14.18 -0.38
N PHE A 219 5.18 12.86 -0.38
CA PHE A 219 6.31 11.94 -0.41
C PHE A 219 7.16 12.13 -1.67
N GLN A 220 6.56 12.25 -2.87
CA GLN A 220 7.33 12.51 -4.10
C GLN A 220 8.13 13.83 -4.08
N MET A 221 7.80 14.77 -3.20
CA MET A 221 8.51 16.05 -3.06
C MET A 221 9.52 16.05 -1.90
N SER A 222 9.83 14.89 -1.33
CA SER A 222 10.60 14.76 -0.09
C SER A 222 12.02 14.24 -0.29
N GLU A 223 12.89 14.51 0.69
CA GLU A 223 14.25 13.95 0.78
C GLU A 223 14.28 12.42 0.60
N PRO A 224 13.46 11.62 1.32
CA PRO A 224 13.41 10.17 1.11
C PRO A 224 13.14 9.74 -0.34
N TRP A 225 12.23 10.43 -1.05
CA TRP A 225 11.95 10.09 -2.44
C TRP A 225 13.13 10.40 -3.36
N TYR A 226 13.77 11.55 -3.16
CA TYR A 226 14.94 11.94 -3.93
C TYR A 226 16.09 10.95 -3.71
N SER A 227 16.25 10.45 -2.48
CA SER A 227 17.17 9.37 -2.11
C SER A 227 16.88 8.08 -2.91
N ILE A 228 15.64 7.57 -2.82
CA ILE A 228 15.20 6.34 -3.49
C ILE A 228 15.39 6.42 -5.01
N ARG A 229 15.02 7.56 -5.61
CA ARG A 229 15.05 7.77 -7.07
C ARG A 229 16.38 8.32 -7.58
N LYS A 230 17.34 8.60 -6.68
CA LYS A 230 18.64 9.23 -7.00
C LYS A 230 18.48 10.55 -7.77
N ILE A 231 17.46 11.33 -7.42
CA ILE A 231 17.17 12.64 -8.04
C ILE A 231 18.12 13.68 -7.45
N ARG A 232 18.73 14.51 -8.31
CA ARG A 232 19.52 15.67 -7.88
C ARG A 232 18.62 16.89 -7.70
N GLY A 233 18.84 17.67 -6.65
CA GLY A 233 18.13 18.93 -6.41
C GLY A 233 17.73 19.09 -4.95
N ASN A 234 16.95 20.14 -4.69
CA ASN A 234 16.46 20.47 -3.36
C ASN A 234 15.01 19.97 -3.21
N PRO A 235 14.76 18.94 -2.39
CA PRO A 235 13.40 18.51 -2.08
C PRO A 235 12.65 19.60 -1.32
N THR A 236 11.33 19.64 -1.48
CA THR A 236 10.45 20.59 -0.78
C THR A 236 10.33 20.26 0.70
N TYR A 237 10.34 18.98 1.05
CA TYR A 237 10.19 18.52 2.42
C TYR A 237 11.41 17.72 2.89
N THR A 238 11.94 18.08 4.05
CA THR A 238 12.83 17.18 4.79
C THR A 238 12.05 15.96 5.27
N LYS A 239 12.75 14.87 5.60
CA LYS A 239 12.09 13.68 6.17
C LYS A 239 11.22 14.05 7.38
N VAL A 240 11.77 14.81 8.33
CA VAL A 240 11.05 15.23 9.54
C VAL A 240 9.80 16.06 9.24
N GLN A 241 9.89 16.98 8.27
CA GLN A 241 8.75 17.81 7.85
C GLN A 241 7.65 16.96 7.21
N LEU A 242 8.03 16.03 6.34
CA LEU A 242 7.10 15.09 5.71
C LEU A 242 6.34 14.26 6.75
N GLU A 243 7.06 13.62 7.68
CA GLU A 243 6.47 12.75 8.70
C GLU A 243 5.46 13.54 9.56
N LYS A 244 5.82 14.75 9.99
CA LYS A 244 4.92 15.62 10.76
C LYS A 244 3.68 16.03 9.96
N LYS A 245 3.83 16.25 8.65
CA LYS A 245 2.73 16.65 7.76
C LYS A 245 1.74 15.52 7.54
N ILE A 246 2.22 14.32 7.24
CA ILE A 246 1.37 13.13 7.06
C ILE A 246 0.69 12.73 8.37
N LYS A 247 1.41 12.77 9.50
CA LYS A 247 0.83 12.44 10.81
C LYS A 247 -0.41 13.28 11.16
N LYS A 248 -0.45 14.55 10.74
CA LYS A 248 -1.61 15.43 10.94
C LYS A 248 -2.79 15.14 10.00
N GLU A 249 -2.54 14.44 8.90
CA GLU A 249 -3.55 14.16 7.88
C GLU A 249 -4.30 12.85 8.16
N ILE A 250 -3.63 11.87 8.77
CA ILE A 250 -4.14 10.51 8.94
C ILE A 250 -4.65 10.20 10.36
N LEU A 251 -4.39 11.09 11.33
CA LEU A 251 -4.85 11.00 12.73
C LEU A 251 -5.93 12.05 12.99
#